data_AF-A0A480BLX3-F1
#
_entry.id   AF-A0A480BLX3-F1
#
_cell.length_a   1.000
_cell.length_b   1.000
_cell.length_c   1.000
_cell.angle_alpha   90.00
_cell.angle_beta   90.00
_cell.angle_gamma   90.00
#
_symmetry.space_group_name_H-M   'P 1'
#
loop_
_entity.id
_entity.type
_entity.pdbx_description
1 polymer ?
#
loop_
_entity_poly.entity_id
_entity_poly.type
_entity_poly.pdbx_seq_one_letter_code
_entity_poly.pdbx_strand_id
1 'polypeptide(L)'
;MRGLSAAPGGQRSGSQIVVRRTSRASSESTQRKDAKRTSTDRDTVIGLYRTMRRIRSAEGRLSELFAAGEVPGFIHLSIGQEAVAAGVMAALQAADTIASNHRGHGHCLARGVDLAGLFAEIMGRDTGLCRGRGGSMHVADMRIGMLGANGIVGAGIPLAVGSALAHQVRGTGGVAVAFFGDGALAEGVLHESINMAALWRLPLLLVCENNGWSEFSPAEQQFSAKPLDLAAAFGVAGEQVDGNDVVAVLDAATRLRAQAAGDGPRMLECITDRVRGHYEGDSQRYRAGATRDLGDPLDACRRRLRAARVSAAAIDAIDAQVEQEVSAAVDQARTGAHPKFAEASADVYSTSV
;
A
#
# COMPACT_ATOMS: atom_id res chain seq x y z
N MET A 1 38.16 32.97 -51.39
CA MET A 1 38.71 34.25 -51.87
C MET A 1 37.64 34.98 -52.67
N ARG A 2 37.36 36.24 -52.30
CA ARG A 2 36.72 37.34 -53.08
C ARG A 2 35.35 37.05 -53.72
N GLY A 3 34.31 37.87 -53.55
CA GLY A 3 34.18 39.19 -52.96
C GLY A 3 32.72 39.65 -53.14
N LEU A 4 32.27 40.48 -52.20
CA LEU A 4 30.99 41.18 -52.22
C LEU A 4 30.92 42.20 -53.37
N SER A 5 29.71 42.43 -53.89
CA SER A 5 29.33 43.74 -54.45
C SER A 5 27.86 44.01 -54.17
N ALA A 6 27.60 45.21 -53.67
CA ALA A 6 26.31 45.74 -53.23
C ALA A 6 25.95 46.97 -54.08
N ALA A 7 24.65 47.21 -54.31
CA ALA A 7 24.03 48.54 -54.47
C ALA A 7 22.47 48.39 -54.48
N PRO A 8 21.65 49.48 -54.40
CA PRO A 8 21.03 49.89 -53.13
C PRO A 8 19.51 50.20 -53.23
N GLY A 9 18.90 50.55 -52.08
CA GLY A 9 17.79 51.52 -52.05
C GLY A 9 16.43 50.99 -51.59
N GLY A 10 15.88 51.62 -50.55
CA GLY A 10 14.46 51.48 -50.20
C GLY A 10 14.14 51.75 -48.72
N GLN A 11 14.16 53.02 -48.31
CA GLN A 11 13.52 53.45 -47.05
C GLN A 11 12.00 53.27 -47.15
N ARG A 12 11.40 52.55 -46.18
CA ARG A 12 9.98 52.69 -45.85
C ARG A 12 9.78 52.73 -44.34
N SER A 13 9.14 53.81 -43.92
CA SER A 13 8.66 54.14 -42.57
C SER A 13 7.81 53.00 -41.97
N GLY A 14 8.20 52.53 -40.79
CA GLY A 14 7.43 51.61 -39.97
C GLY A 14 6.85 52.33 -38.75
N SER A 15 5.54 52.50 -38.74
CA SER A 15 4.76 52.99 -37.59
C SER A 15 4.76 51.93 -36.47
N GLN A 16 5.19 52.34 -35.27
CA GLN A 16 5.10 51.51 -34.06
C GLN A 16 3.63 51.40 -33.61
N ILE A 17 3.05 50.21 -33.71
CA ILE A 17 1.82 49.84 -32.98
C ILE A 17 2.25 49.21 -31.66
N VAL A 18 2.09 49.98 -30.57
CA VAL A 18 2.25 49.46 -29.20
C VAL A 18 1.02 48.59 -28.88
N VAL A 19 1.15 47.28 -29.05
CA VAL A 19 0.17 46.32 -28.53
C VAL A 19 0.39 46.20 -27.02
N ARG A 20 -0.41 46.92 -26.23
CA ARG A 20 -0.56 46.65 -24.79
C ARG A 20 -1.18 45.25 -24.63
N ARG A 21 -0.34 44.23 -24.41
CA ARG A 21 -0.78 42.91 -23.94
C ARG A 21 -1.37 43.06 -22.53
N THR A 22 -2.66 42.80 -22.42
CA THR A 22 -3.37 42.56 -21.16
C THR A 22 -2.88 41.25 -20.53
N SER A 23 -1.81 41.32 -19.73
CA SER A 23 -1.14 40.17 -19.09
C SER A 23 -1.83 39.64 -17.82
N ARG A 24 -3.07 40.04 -17.54
CA ARG A 24 -3.75 39.72 -16.26
C ARG A 24 -4.53 38.40 -16.28
N ALA A 25 -5.05 37.99 -17.45
CA ALA A 25 -5.87 36.77 -17.56
C ALA A 25 -5.03 35.47 -17.62
N SER A 26 -3.81 35.53 -18.14
CA SER A 26 -2.92 34.36 -18.22
C SER A 26 -2.30 34.01 -16.87
N SER A 27 -1.91 35.01 -16.06
CA SER A 27 -1.33 34.80 -14.73
C SER A 27 -2.33 34.24 -13.72
N GLU A 28 -3.59 34.68 -13.75
CA GLU A 28 -4.65 34.14 -12.90
C GLU A 28 -5.01 32.69 -13.26
N SER A 29 -4.95 32.32 -14.55
CA SER A 29 -5.22 30.94 -14.99
C SER A 29 -4.11 29.95 -14.59
N THR A 30 -2.85 30.40 -14.62
CA THR A 30 -1.69 29.60 -14.18
C THR A 30 -1.66 29.50 -12.65
N GLN A 31 -1.89 30.61 -11.93
CA GLN A 31 -1.98 30.59 -10.46
C GLN A 31 -3.15 29.75 -9.95
N ARG A 32 -4.30 29.72 -10.65
CA ARG A 32 -5.42 28.84 -10.29
C ARG A 32 -5.12 27.37 -10.57
N LYS A 33 -4.42 27.04 -11.66
CA LYS A 33 -3.99 25.66 -11.96
C LYS A 33 -2.93 25.16 -11.00
N ASP A 34 -1.95 26.00 -10.66
CA ASP A 34 -0.92 25.68 -9.69
C ASP A 34 -1.51 25.56 -8.29
N ALA A 35 -2.35 26.50 -7.85
CA ALA A 35 -3.04 26.41 -6.56
C ALA A 35 -3.96 25.19 -6.46
N LYS A 36 -4.67 24.81 -7.54
CA LYS A 36 -5.53 23.62 -7.58
C LYS A 36 -4.72 22.32 -7.60
N ARG A 37 -3.57 22.29 -8.26
CA ARG A 37 -2.66 21.13 -8.27
C ARG A 37 -1.96 20.98 -6.91
N THR A 38 -1.53 22.08 -6.30
CA THR A 38 -0.96 22.08 -4.94
C THR A 38 -2.01 21.74 -3.88
N SER A 39 -3.27 22.16 -4.03
CA SER A 39 -4.34 21.75 -3.10
C SER A 39 -4.68 20.28 -3.25
N THR A 40 -4.72 19.75 -4.48
CA THR A 40 -4.98 18.32 -4.74
C THR A 40 -3.84 17.45 -4.17
N ASP A 41 -2.59 17.87 -4.32
CA ASP A 41 -1.42 17.22 -3.70
C ASP A 41 -1.52 17.23 -2.16
N ARG A 42 -1.84 18.40 -1.57
CA ARG A 42 -2.02 18.54 -0.12
C ARG A 42 -3.15 17.68 0.43
N ASP A 43 -4.32 17.70 -0.20
CA ASP A 43 -5.49 16.94 0.27
C ASP A 43 -5.25 15.43 0.12
N THR A 44 -4.48 15.01 -0.90
CA THR A 44 -3.99 13.63 -1.05
C THR A 44 -3.09 13.24 0.12
N VAL A 45 -2.09 14.07 0.48
CA VAL A 45 -1.19 13.79 1.61
C VAL A 45 -1.96 13.75 2.95
N ILE A 46 -2.98 14.59 3.13
CA ILE A 46 -3.88 14.54 4.30
C ILE A 46 -4.61 13.20 4.35
N GLY A 47 -5.15 12.73 3.21
CA GLY A 47 -5.80 11.42 3.11
C GLY A 47 -4.85 10.27 3.46
N LEU A 48 -3.64 10.27 2.89
CA LEU A 48 -2.59 9.29 3.19
C LEU A 48 -2.23 9.28 4.68
N TYR A 49 -2.06 10.46 5.30
CA TYR A 49 -1.78 10.58 6.73
C TYR A 49 -2.91 9.98 7.58
N ARG A 50 -4.18 10.29 7.28
CA ARG A 50 -5.32 9.71 7.98
C ARG A 50 -5.33 8.17 7.87
N THR A 51 -5.07 7.62 6.69
CA THR A 51 -5.00 6.16 6.49
C THR A 51 -3.88 5.55 7.33
N MET A 52 -2.65 6.09 7.27
CA MET A 52 -1.53 5.59 8.08
C MET A 52 -1.82 5.68 9.57
N ARG A 53 -2.42 6.79 10.04
CA ARG A 53 -2.78 6.97 11.44
C ARG A 53 -3.84 5.97 11.88
N ARG A 54 -4.82 5.67 11.02
CA ARG A 54 -5.85 4.65 11.27
C ARG A 54 -5.25 3.26 11.41
N ILE A 55 -4.28 2.90 10.56
CA ILE A 55 -3.55 1.64 10.69
C ILE A 55 -2.81 1.59 12.03
N ARG A 56 -1.99 2.60 12.35
CA ARG A 56 -1.21 2.66 13.60
C ARG A 56 -2.09 2.60 14.84
N SER A 57 -3.18 3.36 14.89
CA SER A 57 -4.10 3.39 16.03
C SER A 57 -4.83 2.05 16.18
N ALA A 58 -5.33 1.47 15.08
CA ALA A 58 -6.00 0.18 15.11
C ALA A 58 -5.05 -0.94 15.60
N GLU A 59 -3.83 -1.00 15.08
CA GLU A 59 -2.84 -2.00 15.51
C GLU A 59 -2.34 -1.79 16.94
N GLY A 60 -2.23 -0.54 17.40
CA GLY A 60 -1.98 -0.23 18.81
C GLY A 60 -3.07 -0.78 19.72
N ARG A 61 -4.34 -0.58 19.36
CA ARG A 61 -5.48 -1.16 20.09
C ARG A 61 -5.52 -2.68 20.02
N LEU A 62 -5.16 -3.31 18.90
CA LEU A 62 -5.03 -4.76 18.81
C LEU A 62 -3.94 -5.31 19.73
N SER A 63 -2.82 -4.60 19.87
CA SER A 63 -1.75 -4.95 20.81
C SER A 63 -2.26 -4.97 22.26
N GLU A 64 -3.04 -3.94 22.64
CA GLU A 64 -3.65 -3.85 23.98
C GLU A 64 -4.70 -4.94 24.22
N LEU A 65 -5.56 -5.21 23.24
CA LEU A 65 -6.58 -6.27 23.31
C LEU A 65 -5.94 -7.66 23.41
N PHE A 66 -4.83 -7.89 22.69
CA PHE A 66 -4.04 -9.13 22.81
C PHE A 66 -3.45 -9.28 24.21
N ALA A 67 -2.84 -8.22 24.77
CA ALA A 67 -2.33 -8.24 26.13
C ALA A 67 -3.43 -8.48 27.19
N ALA A 68 -4.66 -8.04 26.92
CA ALA A 68 -5.83 -8.29 27.75
C ALA A 68 -6.46 -9.70 27.56
N GLY A 69 -5.95 -10.51 26.61
CA GLY A 69 -6.49 -11.83 26.29
C GLY A 69 -7.81 -11.81 25.52
N GLU A 70 -8.19 -10.68 24.93
CA GLU A 70 -9.41 -10.54 24.11
C GLU A 70 -9.22 -10.99 22.65
N VAL A 71 -7.97 -11.19 22.23
CA VAL A 71 -7.62 -11.66 20.87
C VAL A 71 -7.02 -13.08 20.96
N PRO A 72 -7.63 -14.08 20.30
CA PRO A 72 -7.09 -15.43 20.25
C PRO A 72 -5.91 -15.54 19.26
N GLY A 73 -4.91 -16.33 19.64
CA GLY A 73 -3.75 -16.64 18.79
C GLY A 73 -2.79 -15.46 18.61
N PHE A 74 -1.74 -15.67 17.81
CA PHE A 74 -0.74 -14.64 17.54
C PHE A 74 -1.22 -13.60 16.53
N ILE A 75 -0.92 -12.34 16.79
CA ILE A 75 -1.12 -11.24 15.84
C ILE A 75 0.21 -10.71 15.32
N HIS A 76 0.20 -10.29 14.05
CA HIS A 76 1.38 -9.79 13.35
C HIS A 76 1.13 -8.36 12.94
N LEU A 77 1.70 -7.42 13.70
CA LEU A 77 1.45 -5.99 13.48
C LEU A 77 2.37 -5.43 12.38
N SER A 78 1.79 -4.64 11.48
CA SER A 78 2.48 -3.86 10.44
C SER A 78 3.01 -2.51 10.90
N ILE A 79 3.09 -2.28 12.22
CA ILE A 79 3.58 -1.01 12.79
C ILE A 79 4.96 -0.66 12.22
N GLY A 80 5.04 0.52 11.60
CA GLY A 80 6.22 1.03 10.87
C GLY A 80 6.17 0.86 9.35
N GLN A 81 5.20 0.10 8.82
CA GLN A 81 5.04 -0.22 7.40
C GLN A 81 3.77 0.43 6.81
N GLU A 82 3.13 1.34 7.55
CA GLU A 82 1.81 1.89 7.18
C GLU A 82 1.85 2.70 5.87
N ALA A 83 3.00 3.32 5.58
CA ALA A 83 3.22 4.08 4.36
C ALA A 83 3.14 3.21 3.10
N VAL A 84 3.62 1.95 3.16
CA VAL A 84 3.51 1.02 2.03
C VAL A 84 2.05 0.71 1.75
N ALA A 85 1.30 0.28 2.77
CA ALA A 85 -0.12 0.01 2.64
C ALA A 85 -0.91 1.25 2.15
N ALA A 86 -0.73 2.41 2.78
CA ALA A 86 -1.47 3.62 2.42
C ALA A 86 -1.14 4.11 1.00
N GLY A 87 0.16 4.15 0.63
CA GLY A 87 0.61 4.63 -0.67
C GLY A 87 0.20 3.71 -1.82
N VAL A 88 0.37 2.39 -1.66
CA VAL A 88 -0.04 1.44 -2.70
C VAL A 88 -1.55 1.43 -2.87
N MET A 89 -2.34 1.37 -1.79
CA MET A 89 -3.81 1.32 -1.93
C MET A 89 -4.40 2.59 -2.55
N ALA A 90 -3.80 3.76 -2.28
CA ALA A 90 -4.22 5.02 -2.88
C ALA A 90 -3.98 5.07 -4.40
N ALA A 91 -3.08 4.23 -4.95
CA ALA A 91 -2.85 4.10 -6.38
C ALA A 91 -3.85 3.17 -7.10
N LEU A 92 -4.64 2.39 -6.35
CA LEU A 92 -5.51 1.35 -6.92
C LEU A 92 -6.86 1.89 -7.38
N GLN A 93 -7.41 1.19 -8.36
CA GLN A 93 -8.76 1.39 -8.87
C GLN A 93 -9.75 0.41 -8.24
N ALA A 94 -11.04 0.69 -8.38
CA ALA A 94 -12.11 -0.15 -7.83
C ALA A 94 -12.09 -1.60 -8.37
N ALA A 95 -11.65 -1.78 -9.62
CA ALA A 95 -11.54 -3.10 -10.25
C ALA A 95 -10.27 -3.86 -9.83
N ASP A 96 -9.28 -3.20 -9.24
CA ASP A 96 -8.03 -3.85 -8.83
C ASP A 96 -8.29 -4.79 -7.66
N THR A 97 -7.49 -5.85 -7.54
CA THR A 97 -7.57 -6.82 -6.44
C THR A 97 -6.25 -6.90 -5.71
N ILE A 98 -6.27 -7.31 -4.44
CA ILE A 98 -5.07 -7.46 -3.62
C ILE A 98 -5.07 -8.83 -2.93
N ALA A 99 -3.92 -9.48 -2.92
CA ALA A 99 -3.62 -10.57 -2.01
C ALA A 99 -2.55 -10.09 -1.03
N SER A 100 -2.82 -10.24 0.27
CA SER A 100 -1.95 -9.75 1.33
C SER A 100 -1.10 -10.89 1.92
N ASN A 101 -0.10 -10.52 2.71
CA ASN A 101 0.66 -11.42 3.57
C ASN A 101 0.08 -11.50 5.00
N HIS A 102 0.78 -12.20 5.90
CA HIS A 102 0.38 -12.46 7.29
C HIS A 102 0.29 -11.20 8.16
N ARG A 103 0.92 -10.11 7.74
CA ARG A 103 0.95 -8.80 8.40
C ARG A 103 -0.07 -7.84 7.78
N GLY A 104 -1.20 -8.41 7.36
CA GLY A 104 -2.13 -7.80 6.41
C GLY A 104 -3.11 -6.76 6.96
N HIS A 105 -3.11 -6.46 8.26
CA HIS A 105 -4.09 -5.52 8.82
C HIS A 105 -4.01 -4.14 8.14
N GLY A 106 -2.79 -3.63 7.94
CA GLY A 106 -2.54 -2.39 7.22
C GLY A 106 -3.13 -2.39 5.81
N HIS A 107 -2.93 -3.48 5.06
CA HIS A 107 -3.50 -3.64 3.71
C HIS A 107 -5.03 -3.65 3.73
N CYS A 108 -5.63 -4.40 4.65
CA CYS A 108 -7.09 -4.46 4.78
C CYS A 108 -7.69 -3.08 5.08
N LEU A 109 -7.11 -2.39 6.06
CA LEU A 109 -7.56 -1.06 6.49
C LEU A 109 -7.37 -0.01 5.39
N ALA A 110 -6.22 0.00 4.72
CA ALA A 110 -5.96 0.91 3.60
C ALA A 110 -6.86 0.62 2.40
N ARG A 111 -7.24 -0.65 2.18
CA ARG A 111 -8.19 -1.03 1.14
C ARG A 111 -9.63 -0.63 1.47
N GLY A 112 -9.93 -0.41 2.75
CA GLY A 112 -11.20 0.13 3.21
C GLY A 112 -12.17 -0.92 3.75
N VAL A 113 -11.67 -2.02 4.35
CA VAL A 113 -12.55 -2.92 5.12
C VAL A 113 -13.24 -2.16 6.26
N ASP A 114 -14.39 -2.68 6.69
CA ASP A 114 -15.09 -2.16 7.87
C ASP A 114 -14.22 -2.32 9.12
N LEU A 115 -14.05 -1.24 9.89
CA LEU A 115 -13.12 -1.21 11.03
C LEU A 115 -13.63 -2.08 12.17
N ALA A 116 -14.92 -1.98 12.50
CA ALA A 116 -15.53 -2.80 13.55
C ALA A 116 -15.55 -4.28 13.15
N GLY A 117 -15.86 -4.58 11.89
CA GLY A 117 -15.76 -5.91 11.30
C GLY A 117 -14.35 -6.49 11.37
N LEU A 118 -13.30 -5.69 11.14
CA LEU A 118 -11.91 -6.12 11.29
C LEU A 118 -11.60 -6.49 12.75
N PHE A 119 -11.94 -5.62 13.70
CA PHE A 119 -11.74 -5.93 15.12
C PHE A 119 -12.53 -7.18 15.54
N ALA A 120 -13.79 -7.27 15.13
CA ALA A 120 -14.64 -8.43 15.39
C ALA A 120 -14.03 -9.72 14.81
N GLU A 121 -13.47 -9.66 13.59
CA GLU A 121 -12.79 -10.80 12.97
C GLU A 121 -11.58 -11.25 13.78
N ILE A 122 -10.72 -10.31 14.16
CA ILE A 122 -9.47 -10.61 14.88
C ILE A 122 -9.78 -11.10 16.30
N MET A 123 -10.84 -10.58 16.94
CA MET A 123 -11.32 -11.02 18.25
C MET A 123 -12.13 -12.32 18.20
N GLY A 124 -12.27 -12.96 17.03
CA GLY A 124 -13.00 -14.22 16.87
C GLY A 124 -14.50 -14.10 17.15
N ARG A 125 -15.13 -12.99 16.74
CA ARG A 125 -16.57 -12.75 16.84
C ARG A 125 -17.28 -13.14 15.55
N ASP A 126 -18.50 -13.67 15.66
CA ASP A 126 -19.30 -14.08 14.48
C ASP A 126 -19.71 -12.87 13.61
N THR A 127 -19.68 -11.66 14.16
CA THR A 127 -19.88 -10.40 13.42
C THR A 127 -18.62 -9.93 12.67
N GLY A 128 -17.54 -10.71 12.69
CA GLY A 128 -16.33 -10.45 11.93
C GLY A 128 -16.54 -10.53 10.41
N LEU A 129 -15.65 -9.93 9.65
CA LEU A 129 -15.70 -9.90 8.17
C LEU A 129 -15.81 -11.30 7.55
N CYS A 130 -15.20 -12.30 8.18
CA CYS A 130 -15.22 -13.71 7.82
C CYS A 130 -15.81 -14.58 8.95
N ARG A 131 -16.72 -13.99 9.75
CA ARG A 131 -17.40 -14.63 10.88
C ARG A 131 -16.48 -15.06 12.02
N GLY A 132 -15.35 -14.39 12.18
CA GLY A 132 -14.37 -14.67 13.24
C GLY A 132 -13.59 -15.96 13.03
N ARG A 133 -13.60 -16.51 11.81
CA ARG A 133 -12.94 -17.79 11.47
C ARG A 133 -11.55 -17.60 10.87
N GLY A 134 -11.31 -16.48 10.19
CA GLY A 134 -10.02 -16.18 9.57
C GLY A 134 -9.02 -15.61 10.56
N GLY A 135 -9.51 -14.79 11.51
CA GLY A 135 -8.69 -14.13 12.52
C GLY A 135 -7.67 -13.17 11.91
N SER A 136 -6.59 -12.89 12.64
CA SER A 136 -5.56 -11.90 12.26
C SER A 136 -4.93 -12.15 10.89
N MET A 137 -4.63 -13.41 10.54
CA MET A 137 -3.84 -13.73 9.35
C MET A 137 -4.67 -14.04 8.10
N HIS A 138 -6.01 -14.07 8.16
CA HIS A 138 -6.86 -14.45 7.01
C HIS A 138 -8.07 -13.52 6.79
N VAL A 139 -7.97 -12.27 7.21
CA VAL A 139 -8.99 -11.26 6.91
C VAL A 139 -9.16 -11.14 5.39
N ALA A 140 -10.40 -11.26 4.91
CA ALA A 140 -10.75 -11.12 3.49
C ALA A 140 -12.06 -10.33 3.32
N ASP A 141 -12.16 -9.61 2.20
CA ASP A 141 -13.41 -8.98 1.75
C ASP A 141 -13.41 -8.86 0.22
N MET A 142 -13.98 -9.87 -0.43
CA MET A 142 -14.02 -9.97 -1.89
C MET A 142 -14.78 -8.82 -2.55
N ARG A 143 -15.70 -8.15 -1.84
CA ARG A 143 -16.51 -7.06 -2.41
C ARG A 143 -15.67 -5.83 -2.75
N ILE A 144 -14.57 -5.64 -2.03
CA ILE A 144 -13.60 -4.58 -2.28
C ILE A 144 -12.32 -5.12 -2.91
N GLY A 145 -12.31 -6.37 -3.40
CA GLY A 145 -11.13 -6.97 -4.01
C GLY A 145 -10.01 -7.34 -3.02
N MET A 146 -10.29 -7.47 -1.72
CA MET A 146 -9.36 -8.02 -0.73
C MET A 146 -9.47 -9.54 -0.74
N LEU A 147 -8.59 -10.22 -1.47
CA LEU A 147 -8.61 -11.68 -1.68
C LEU A 147 -8.26 -12.48 -0.41
N GLY A 148 -7.68 -11.81 0.58
CA GLY A 148 -7.31 -12.39 1.86
C GLY A 148 -5.88 -12.04 2.27
N ALA A 149 -5.68 -11.82 3.57
CA ALA A 149 -4.38 -12.01 4.20
C ALA A 149 -4.04 -13.51 4.23
N ASN A 150 -2.75 -13.84 4.34
CA ASN A 150 -2.32 -15.24 4.33
C ASN A 150 -1.17 -15.48 5.32
N GLY A 151 -1.35 -16.46 6.21
CA GLY A 151 -0.33 -16.88 7.17
C GLY A 151 0.82 -17.68 6.54
N ILE A 152 0.61 -18.29 5.38
CA ILE A 152 1.61 -19.08 4.67
C ILE A 152 2.48 -18.15 3.82
N VAL A 153 3.80 -18.21 4.00
CA VAL A 153 4.76 -17.38 3.27
C VAL A 153 4.59 -17.59 1.77
N GLY A 154 4.47 -16.50 1.01
CA GLY A 154 4.32 -16.53 -0.44
C GLY A 154 2.93 -16.97 -0.97
N ALA A 155 2.05 -17.54 -0.15
CA ALA A 155 0.79 -18.12 -0.65
C ALA A 155 -0.24 -17.11 -1.21
N GLY A 156 -0.11 -15.83 -0.87
CA GLY A 156 -0.91 -14.76 -1.50
C GLY A 156 -0.51 -14.47 -2.96
N ILE A 157 0.73 -14.76 -3.34
CA ILE A 157 1.27 -14.45 -4.67
C ILE A 157 0.53 -15.21 -5.79
N PRO A 158 0.36 -16.55 -5.73
CA PRO A 158 -0.37 -17.27 -6.77
C PRO A 158 -1.87 -16.90 -6.82
N LEU A 159 -2.47 -16.47 -5.70
CA LEU A 159 -3.84 -15.94 -5.70
C LEU A 159 -3.95 -14.67 -6.54
N ALA A 160 -2.98 -13.75 -6.38
CA ALA A 160 -2.91 -12.54 -7.20
C ALA A 160 -2.61 -12.87 -8.67
N VAL A 161 -1.76 -13.85 -8.98
CA VAL A 161 -1.54 -14.33 -10.36
C VAL A 161 -2.85 -14.82 -10.99
N GLY A 162 -3.61 -15.65 -10.27
CA GLY A 162 -4.91 -16.13 -10.74
C GLY A 162 -5.91 -14.98 -10.95
N SER A 163 -5.92 -14.00 -10.06
CA SER A 163 -6.76 -12.79 -10.21
C SER A 163 -6.32 -11.92 -11.40
N ALA A 164 -5.02 -11.74 -11.62
CA ALA A 164 -4.50 -11.01 -12.78
C ALA A 164 -4.90 -11.70 -14.10
N LEU A 165 -4.80 -13.03 -14.16
CA LEU A 165 -5.30 -13.82 -15.28
C LEU A 165 -6.81 -13.62 -15.47
N ALA A 166 -7.59 -13.64 -14.40
CA ALA A 166 -9.02 -13.38 -14.48
C ALA A 166 -9.33 -11.96 -14.99
N HIS A 167 -8.59 -10.94 -14.55
CA HIS A 167 -8.73 -9.58 -15.04
C HIS A 167 -8.45 -9.47 -16.54
N GLN A 168 -7.40 -10.13 -17.03
CA GLN A 168 -7.00 -10.16 -18.43
C GLN A 168 -8.04 -10.90 -19.29
N VAL A 169 -8.41 -12.12 -18.91
CA VAL A 169 -9.36 -12.95 -19.67
C VAL A 169 -10.76 -12.34 -19.72
N ARG A 170 -11.20 -11.72 -18.62
CA ARG A 170 -12.53 -11.09 -18.53
C ARG A 170 -12.55 -9.65 -19.03
N GLY A 171 -11.40 -9.07 -19.39
CA GLY A 171 -11.31 -7.69 -19.90
C GLY A 171 -11.76 -6.63 -18.90
N THR A 172 -11.56 -6.85 -17.59
CA THR A 172 -12.05 -5.91 -16.54
C THR A 172 -11.23 -4.62 -16.43
N GLY A 173 -10.03 -4.59 -17.00
CA GLY A 173 -9.08 -3.47 -16.85
C GLY A 173 -8.42 -3.36 -15.47
N GLY A 174 -8.70 -4.31 -14.56
CA GLY A 174 -8.09 -4.38 -13.23
C GLY A 174 -6.67 -4.95 -13.25
N VAL A 175 -5.91 -4.58 -12.21
CA VAL A 175 -4.59 -5.12 -11.87
C VAL A 175 -4.71 -5.87 -10.55
N ALA A 176 -4.09 -7.05 -10.46
CA ALA A 176 -3.93 -7.72 -9.18
C ALA A 176 -2.63 -7.27 -8.51
N VAL A 177 -2.64 -7.09 -7.19
CA VAL A 177 -1.47 -6.72 -6.40
C VAL A 177 -1.16 -7.85 -5.42
N ALA A 178 0.10 -8.29 -5.39
CA ALA A 178 0.58 -9.28 -4.44
C ALA A 178 1.53 -8.61 -3.45
N PHE A 179 1.15 -8.54 -2.17
CA PHE A 179 2.05 -8.11 -1.11
C PHE A 179 2.78 -9.31 -0.52
N PHE A 180 4.08 -9.18 -0.33
CA PHE A 180 4.93 -10.20 0.30
C PHE A 180 6.12 -9.54 0.99
N GLY A 181 6.69 -10.22 1.98
CA GLY A 181 7.94 -9.79 2.61
C GLY A 181 9.17 -10.33 1.87
N ASP A 182 10.33 -9.75 2.12
CA ASP A 182 11.65 -10.21 1.67
C ASP A 182 11.92 -11.70 1.92
N GLY A 183 11.38 -12.28 3.00
CA GLY A 183 11.49 -13.73 3.25
C GLY A 183 10.83 -14.63 2.19
N ALA A 184 9.81 -14.13 1.47
CA ALA A 184 9.17 -14.91 0.41
C ALA A 184 10.06 -15.09 -0.83
N LEU A 185 11.23 -14.43 -0.91
CA LEU A 185 12.21 -14.68 -1.97
C LEU A 185 12.71 -16.14 -1.97
N ALA A 186 12.71 -16.78 -0.81
CA ALA A 186 13.10 -18.18 -0.64
C ALA A 186 12.00 -19.18 -1.09
N GLU A 187 10.77 -18.72 -1.31
CA GLU A 187 9.65 -19.59 -1.67
C GLU A 187 9.60 -19.84 -3.17
N GLY A 188 9.63 -21.12 -3.58
CA GLY A 188 9.54 -21.51 -5.00
C GLY A 188 8.32 -20.94 -5.72
N VAL A 189 7.20 -20.78 -5.00
CA VAL A 189 5.95 -20.24 -5.56
C VAL A 189 6.11 -18.81 -6.08
N LEU A 190 7.00 -18.00 -5.51
CA LEU A 190 7.29 -16.66 -6.04
C LEU A 190 7.92 -16.76 -7.44
N HIS A 191 8.89 -17.66 -7.61
CA HIS A 191 9.61 -17.85 -8.88
C HIS A 191 8.67 -18.35 -9.98
N GLU A 192 7.86 -19.36 -9.66
CA GLU A 192 6.83 -19.89 -10.54
C GLU A 192 5.83 -18.79 -10.95
N SER A 193 5.40 -17.98 -9.97
CA SER A 193 4.44 -16.89 -10.17
C SER A 193 5.01 -15.77 -11.06
N ILE A 194 6.25 -15.33 -10.83
CA ILE A 194 6.90 -14.30 -11.67
C ILE A 194 7.05 -14.82 -13.10
N ASN A 195 7.53 -16.06 -13.25
CA ASN A 195 7.70 -16.68 -14.56
C ASN A 195 6.37 -16.74 -15.34
N MET A 196 5.31 -17.24 -14.71
CA MET A 196 3.98 -17.32 -15.34
C MET A 196 3.42 -15.93 -15.68
N ALA A 197 3.53 -14.98 -14.74
CA ALA A 197 3.05 -13.62 -14.96
C ALA A 197 3.78 -12.93 -16.13
N ALA A 198 5.10 -13.13 -16.24
CA ALA A 198 5.91 -12.59 -17.33
C ALA A 198 5.55 -13.23 -18.67
N LEU A 199 5.49 -14.57 -18.71
CA LEU A 199 5.17 -15.35 -19.91
C LEU A 199 3.81 -14.96 -20.51
N TRP A 200 2.81 -14.74 -19.66
CA TRP A 200 1.45 -14.40 -20.10
C TRP A 200 1.15 -12.89 -20.12
N ARG A 201 2.16 -12.07 -19.76
CA ARG A 201 2.04 -10.62 -19.65
C ARG A 201 0.84 -10.20 -18.79
N LEU A 202 0.69 -10.83 -17.63
CA LEU A 202 -0.45 -10.61 -16.73
C LEU A 202 -0.43 -9.20 -16.12
N PRO A 203 -1.60 -8.60 -15.87
CA PRO A 203 -1.72 -7.32 -15.15
C PRO A 203 -1.50 -7.52 -13.64
N LEU A 204 -0.24 -7.72 -13.26
CA LEU A 204 0.18 -8.03 -11.90
C LEU A 204 1.21 -7.00 -11.39
N LEU A 205 0.96 -6.45 -10.20
CA LEU A 205 1.93 -5.66 -9.44
C LEU A 205 2.41 -6.48 -8.23
N LEU A 206 3.68 -6.83 -8.21
CA LEU A 206 4.35 -7.47 -7.08
C LEU A 206 4.88 -6.37 -6.15
N VAL A 207 4.53 -6.40 -4.88
CA VAL A 207 4.97 -5.43 -3.87
C VAL A 207 5.73 -6.15 -2.76
N CYS A 208 7.05 -5.95 -2.74
CA CYS A 208 7.94 -6.50 -1.72
C CYS A 208 8.11 -5.49 -0.57
N GLU A 209 7.60 -5.82 0.61
CA GLU A 209 7.84 -5.12 1.86
C GLU A 209 9.16 -5.60 2.48
N ASN A 210 10.27 -5.04 2.01
CA ASN A 210 11.61 -5.41 2.46
C ASN A 210 11.93 -4.73 3.80
N ASN A 211 11.60 -5.43 4.88
CA ASN A 211 11.87 -4.99 6.25
C ASN A 211 13.18 -5.52 6.83
N GLY A 212 13.94 -6.30 6.06
CA GLY A 212 15.25 -6.84 6.43
C GLY A 212 15.20 -8.11 7.28
N TRP A 213 14.01 -8.65 7.60
CA TRP A 213 13.83 -9.78 8.50
C TRP A 213 12.85 -10.82 7.96
N SER A 214 13.33 -12.06 7.85
CA SER A 214 12.51 -13.24 7.63
C SER A 214 12.29 -13.96 8.95
N GLU A 215 11.12 -13.75 9.56
CA GLU A 215 10.82 -14.21 10.93
C GLU A 215 11.89 -13.72 11.93
N PHE A 216 12.84 -14.59 12.31
CA PHE A 216 13.93 -14.31 13.26
C PHE A 216 15.30 -14.12 12.60
N SER A 217 15.40 -14.34 11.29
CA SER A 217 16.66 -14.31 10.54
C SER A 217 16.80 -13.01 9.74
N PRO A 218 17.99 -12.38 9.70
CA PRO A 218 18.25 -11.31 8.74
C PRO A 218 18.05 -11.82 7.31
N ALA A 219 17.34 -11.06 6.48
CA ALA A 219 16.95 -11.51 5.14
C ALA A 219 18.14 -11.81 4.24
N GLU A 220 19.25 -11.07 4.38
CA GLU A 220 20.50 -11.29 3.65
C GLU A 220 21.15 -12.66 3.93
N GLN A 221 20.77 -13.31 5.04
CA GLN A 221 21.24 -14.66 5.39
C GLN A 221 20.29 -15.76 4.93
N GLN A 222 19.15 -15.40 4.34
CA GLN A 222 18.13 -16.34 3.89
C GLN A 222 18.10 -16.50 2.37
N PHE A 223 18.39 -15.43 1.63
CA PHE A 223 18.34 -15.46 0.18
C PHE A 223 19.42 -14.57 -0.44
N SER A 224 20.03 -15.02 -1.54
CA SER A 224 21.19 -14.36 -2.14
C SER A 224 20.85 -13.23 -3.10
N ALA A 225 19.74 -13.34 -3.83
CA ALA A 225 19.32 -12.33 -4.81
C ALA A 225 18.41 -11.28 -4.16
N LYS A 226 18.43 -10.06 -4.70
CA LYS A 226 17.50 -9.00 -4.30
C LYS A 226 16.18 -9.13 -5.08
N PRO A 227 15.06 -8.57 -4.58
CA PRO A 227 13.77 -8.62 -5.26
C PRO A 227 13.82 -8.13 -6.72
N LEU A 228 14.50 -7.01 -6.99
CA LEU A 228 14.62 -6.46 -8.34
C LEU A 228 15.52 -7.29 -9.25
N ASP A 229 16.60 -7.87 -8.73
CA ASP A 229 17.48 -8.76 -9.50
C ASP A 229 16.72 -10.04 -9.91
N LEU A 230 15.93 -10.59 -8.98
CA LEU A 230 15.06 -11.73 -9.23
C LEU A 230 14.00 -11.40 -10.29
N ALA A 231 13.29 -10.28 -10.15
CA ALA A 231 12.32 -9.84 -11.15
C ALA A 231 12.97 -9.65 -12.54
N ALA A 232 14.14 -9.03 -12.60
CA ALA A 232 14.89 -8.80 -13.83
C ALA A 232 15.31 -10.10 -14.52
N ALA A 233 15.61 -11.17 -13.77
CA ALA A 233 15.93 -12.48 -14.33
C ALA A 233 14.77 -13.08 -15.16
N PHE A 234 13.52 -12.67 -14.88
CA PHE A 234 12.33 -13.05 -15.64
C PHE A 234 11.86 -11.95 -16.61
N GLY A 235 12.66 -10.91 -16.83
CA GLY A 235 12.29 -9.78 -17.69
C GLY A 235 11.21 -8.86 -17.09
N VAL A 236 10.99 -8.93 -15.77
CA VAL A 236 10.03 -8.08 -15.06
C VAL A 236 10.74 -6.83 -14.55
N ALA A 237 10.33 -5.67 -15.07
CA ALA A 237 10.85 -4.38 -14.62
C ALA A 237 10.26 -3.96 -13.27
N GLY A 238 11.02 -3.17 -12.51
CA GLY A 238 10.57 -2.64 -11.24
C GLY A 238 11.40 -1.46 -10.75
N GLU A 239 10.98 -0.86 -9.65
CA GLU A 239 11.72 0.20 -8.96
C GLU A 239 11.73 -0.04 -7.44
N GLN A 240 12.78 0.45 -6.79
CA GLN A 240 12.92 0.46 -5.34
C GLN A 240 12.62 1.86 -4.81
N VAL A 241 11.90 1.94 -3.69
CA VAL A 241 11.58 3.19 -3.01
C VAL A 241 11.84 3.11 -1.51
N ASP A 242 11.99 4.27 -0.90
CA ASP A 242 11.84 4.42 0.56
C ASP A 242 10.39 4.10 0.93
N GLY A 243 10.19 2.96 1.60
CA GLY A 243 8.88 2.49 2.04
C GLY A 243 8.26 3.32 3.16
N ASN A 244 9.04 4.21 3.81
CA ASN A 244 8.57 5.09 4.87
C ASN A 244 8.17 6.49 4.33
N ASP A 245 8.48 6.82 3.07
CA ASP A 245 7.93 7.98 2.36
C ASP A 245 6.67 7.60 1.58
N VAL A 246 5.51 7.83 2.19
CA VAL A 246 4.20 7.49 1.61
C VAL A 246 3.95 8.14 0.24
N VAL A 247 4.56 9.28 -0.06
CA VAL A 247 4.40 9.93 -1.37
C VAL A 247 5.29 9.27 -2.41
N ALA A 248 6.51 8.88 -2.05
CA ALA A 248 7.37 8.08 -2.92
C ALA A 248 6.71 6.73 -3.26
N VAL A 249 6.11 6.07 -2.28
CA VAL A 249 5.34 4.84 -2.47
C VAL A 249 4.15 5.08 -3.40
N LEU A 250 3.33 6.13 -3.17
CA LEU A 250 2.17 6.43 -4.01
C LEU A 250 2.58 6.71 -5.47
N ASP A 251 3.61 7.52 -5.68
CA ASP A 251 4.08 7.89 -7.02
C ASP A 251 4.59 6.66 -7.78
N ALA A 252 5.32 5.78 -7.10
CA ALA A 252 5.81 4.53 -7.66
C ALA A 252 4.69 3.54 -7.98
N ALA A 253 3.81 3.30 -7.01
CA ALA A 253 2.67 2.41 -7.17
C ALA A 253 1.75 2.88 -8.31
N THR A 254 1.50 4.18 -8.43
CA THR A 254 0.68 4.75 -9.51
C THR A 254 1.28 4.46 -10.88
N ARG A 255 2.59 4.69 -11.04
CA ARG A 255 3.30 4.44 -12.31
C ARG A 255 3.37 2.94 -12.64
N LEU A 256 3.77 2.12 -11.68
CA LEU A 256 3.90 0.67 -11.89
C LEU A 256 2.55 -0.02 -12.09
N ARG A 257 1.49 0.41 -11.42
CA ARG A 257 0.12 -0.08 -11.66
C ARG A 257 -0.35 0.26 -13.07
N ALA A 258 -0.09 1.48 -13.54
CA ALA A 258 -0.43 1.88 -14.92
C ALA A 258 0.33 1.05 -15.96
N GLN A 259 1.62 0.80 -15.74
CA GLN A 259 2.41 -0.08 -16.60
C GLN A 259 1.95 -1.54 -16.52
N ALA A 260 1.65 -2.04 -15.32
CA ALA A 260 1.16 -3.41 -15.13
C ALA A 260 -0.12 -3.67 -15.92
N ALA A 261 -1.04 -2.71 -15.95
CA ALA A 261 -2.29 -2.81 -16.70
C ALA A 261 -2.12 -2.98 -18.22
N GLY A 262 -1.00 -2.57 -18.82
CA GLY A 262 -0.79 -2.59 -20.28
C GLY A 262 0.38 -3.45 -20.76
N ASP A 263 1.46 -3.51 -19.99
CA ASP A 263 2.75 -4.01 -20.46
C ASP A 263 3.13 -5.36 -19.83
N GLY A 264 2.32 -5.90 -18.91
CA GLY A 264 2.62 -7.09 -18.13
C GLY A 264 3.24 -6.75 -16.76
N PRO A 265 3.70 -7.74 -16.00
CA PRO A 265 3.94 -7.59 -14.56
C PRO A 265 4.99 -6.52 -14.22
N ARG A 266 4.90 -5.98 -13.01
CA ARG A 266 5.87 -5.04 -12.42
C ARG A 266 6.22 -5.40 -10.99
N MET A 267 7.42 -5.01 -10.56
CA MET A 267 7.89 -5.16 -9.18
C MET A 267 8.08 -3.79 -8.51
N LEU A 268 7.55 -3.63 -7.30
CA LEU A 268 7.82 -2.52 -6.40
C LEU A 268 8.52 -3.07 -5.16
N GLU A 269 9.76 -2.65 -4.92
CA GLU A 269 10.45 -2.95 -3.67
C GLU A 269 10.35 -1.74 -2.73
N CYS A 270 9.67 -1.91 -1.60
CA CYS A 270 9.57 -0.90 -0.55
C CYS A 270 10.55 -1.25 0.57
N ILE A 271 11.61 -0.45 0.72
CA ILE A 271 12.55 -0.57 1.83
C ILE A 271 11.90 0.01 3.07
N THR A 272 11.56 -0.82 4.05
CA THR A 272 10.87 -0.42 5.28
C THR A 272 11.52 -1.06 6.50
N ASP A 273 10.89 -0.90 7.68
CA ASP A 273 11.34 -1.48 8.93
C ASP A 273 10.19 -2.20 9.64
N ARG A 274 10.52 -3.27 10.36
CA ARG A 274 9.59 -4.02 11.21
C ARG A 274 9.85 -3.60 12.66
N VAL A 275 9.18 -2.54 13.09
CA VAL A 275 9.39 -1.91 14.42
C VAL A 275 9.04 -2.86 15.57
N ARG A 276 7.95 -3.61 15.44
CA ARG A 276 7.57 -4.66 16.40
C ARG A 276 8.33 -5.96 16.10
N GLY A 277 8.28 -6.91 17.03
CA GLY A 277 8.77 -8.27 16.79
C GLY A 277 8.00 -8.98 15.67
N HIS A 278 8.34 -10.25 15.41
CA HIS A 278 7.64 -11.00 14.37
C HIS A 278 6.15 -11.11 14.68
N TYR A 279 5.80 -11.50 15.90
CA TYR A 279 4.44 -11.44 16.43
C TYR A 279 4.41 -10.60 17.72
N GLU A 280 3.21 -10.22 18.15
CA GLU A 280 3.05 -9.49 19.41
C GLU A 280 3.41 -10.38 20.62
N GLY A 281 4.35 -9.92 21.47
CA GLY A 281 4.95 -10.72 22.53
C GLY A 281 6.28 -11.40 22.19
N ASP A 282 6.80 -11.25 20.96
CA ASP A 282 8.15 -11.72 20.60
C ASP A 282 9.25 -11.02 21.44
N SER A 283 10.11 -11.82 22.06
CA SER A 283 11.23 -11.35 22.90
C SER A 283 12.35 -10.65 22.14
N GLN A 284 12.41 -10.79 20.81
CA GLN A 284 13.34 -10.10 19.90
C GLN A 284 14.85 -10.30 20.19
N ARG A 285 15.24 -11.37 20.91
CA ARG A 285 16.64 -11.64 21.27
C ARG A 285 17.59 -11.76 20.07
N TYR A 286 17.08 -12.17 18.92
CA TYR A 286 17.82 -12.31 17.66
C TYR A 286 18.23 -10.97 17.03
N ARG A 287 17.65 -9.84 17.47
CA ARG A 287 17.87 -8.52 16.88
C ARG A 287 19.06 -7.76 17.48
N ALA A 288 19.84 -8.34 18.40
CA ALA A 288 20.86 -7.72 19.26
C ALA A 288 21.70 -6.56 18.64
N GLY A 289 21.09 -5.38 18.45
CA GLY A 289 21.67 -4.18 17.82
C GLY A 289 21.54 -4.06 16.28
N ALA A 290 20.92 -5.03 15.58
CA ALA A 290 20.84 -5.10 14.12
C ALA A 290 19.53 -4.55 13.52
N THR A 291 18.81 -3.68 14.24
CA THR A 291 17.57 -3.07 13.73
C THR A 291 17.89 -1.90 12.81
N ARG A 292 17.22 -1.85 11.65
CA ARG A 292 17.36 -0.77 10.68
C ARG A 292 16.50 0.41 11.14
N ASP A 293 17.10 1.49 11.62
CA ASP A 293 16.34 2.71 11.93
C ASP A 293 16.15 3.54 10.65
N LEU A 294 14.95 3.45 10.09
CA LEU A 294 14.51 4.25 8.94
C LEU A 294 13.64 5.45 9.35
N GLY A 295 13.45 5.69 10.65
CA GLY A 295 12.51 6.67 11.18
C GLY A 295 11.03 6.30 11.00
N ASP A 296 10.14 6.97 11.72
CA ASP A 296 8.69 6.69 11.68
C ASP A 296 8.03 7.33 10.44
N PRO A 297 7.29 6.55 9.61
CA PRO A 297 6.55 7.09 8.46
C PRO A 297 5.50 8.16 8.83
N LEU A 298 4.88 8.07 10.02
CA LEU A 298 3.94 9.10 10.47
C LEU A 298 4.64 10.43 10.76
N ASP A 299 5.83 10.38 11.36
CA ASP A 299 6.62 11.59 11.61
C ASP A 299 7.13 12.21 10.31
N ALA A 300 7.57 11.38 9.37
CA ALA A 300 7.96 11.83 8.03
C ALA A 300 6.79 12.54 7.32
N CYS A 301 5.61 11.94 7.33
CA CYS A 301 4.42 12.53 6.71
C CYS A 301 3.95 13.80 7.46
N ARG A 302 4.01 13.83 8.79
CA ARG A 302 3.70 15.03 9.58
C ARG A 302 4.65 16.19 9.27
N ARG A 303 5.95 15.92 9.08
CA ARG A 303 6.91 16.94 8.60
C ARG A 303 6.52 17.46 7.21
N ARG A 304 6.11 16.57 6.30
CA ARG A 304 5.65 16.94 4.95
C ARG A 304 4.38 17.81 4.99
N LEU A 305 3.40 17.46 5.82
CA LEU A 305 2.18 18.25 6.01
C LEU A 305 2.47 19.66 6.56
N ARG A 306 3.39 19.76 7.52
CA ARG A 306 3.84 21.07 8.05
C ARG A 306 4.53 21.91 6.96
N ALA A 307 5.39 21.29 6.14
CA ALA A 307 6.01 21.96 5.00
C ALA A 307 4.98 22.44 3.97
N ALA A 308 3.89 21.67 3.79
CA ALA A 308 2.73 22.04 2.97
C ALA A 308 1.77 23.04 3.66
N ARG A 309 2.17 23.64 4.79
CA ARG A 309 1.42 24.63 5.57
C ARG A 309 0.08 24.14 6.12
N VAL A 310 -0.06 22.83 6.36
CA VAL A 310 -1.17 22.30 7.18
C VAL A 310 -0.89 22.63 8.64
N SER A 311 -1.86 23.23 9.33
CA SER A 311 -1.67 23.65 10.71
C SER A 311 -1.52 22.46 11.65
N ALA A 312 -0.75 22.62 12.73
CA ALA A 312 -0.60 21.57 13.74
C ALA A 312 -1.97 21.11 14.28
N ALA A 313 -2.86 22.07 14.58
CA ALA A 313 -4.22 21.79 15.04
C ALA A 313 -5.04 20.94 14.05
N ALA A 314 -4.86 21.11 12.73
CA ALA A 314 -5.55 20.28 11.75
C ALA A 314 -5.00 18.84 11.72
N ILE A 315 -3.69 18.67 11.88
CA ILE A 315 -3.07 17.33 11.96
C ILE A 315 -3.51 16.64 13.25
N ASP A 316 -3.47 17.34 14.37
CA ASP A 316 -3.88 16.82 15.68
C ASP A 316 -5.38 16.47 15.72
N ALA A 317 -6.21 17.21 14.98
CA ALA A 317 -7.63 16.88 14.81
C ALA A 317 -7.83 15.56 14.04
N ILE A 318 -6.99 15.25 13.05
CA ILE A 318 -7.03 13.95 12.35
C ILE A 318 -6.69 12.82 13.34
N ASP A 319 -5.66 13.00 14.16
CA ASP A 319 -5.27 12.01 15.16
C ASP A 319 -6.41 11.75 16.16
N ALA A 320 -7.05 12.80 16.67
CA ALA A 320 -8.17 12.69 17.60
C ALA A 320 -9.40 12.02 16.95
N GLN A 321 -9.72 12.35 15.69
CA GLN A 321 -10.82 11.72 14.96
C GLN A 321 -10.58 10.21 14.76
N VAL A 322 -9.38 9.85 14.31
CA VAL A 322 -9.02 8.44 14.11
C VAL A 322 -9.09 7.67 15.43
N GLU A 323 -8.62 8.25 16.53
CA GLU A 323 -8.66 7.58 17.83
C GLU A 323 -10.12 7.34 18.30
N GLN A 324 -11.01 8.31 18.07
CA GLN A 324 -12.44 8.15 18.34
C GLN A 324 -13.06 7.05 17.46
N GLU A 325 -12.76 7.04 16.16
CA GLU A 325 -13.24 6.02 15.23
C GLU A 325 -12.79 4.60 15.65
N VAL A 326 -11.52 4.45 16.01
CA VAL A 326 -10.94 3.17 16.45
C VAL A 326 -11.55 2.73 17.78
N SER A 327 -11.67 3.63 18.76
CA SER A 327 -12.30 3.33 20.06
C SER A 327 -13.74 2.84 19.88
N ALA A 328 -14.54 3.57 19.07
CA ALA A 328 -15.91 3.18 18.79
C ALA A 328 -16.02 1.82 18.08
N ALA A 329 -15.09 1.53 17.15
CA ALA A 329 -15.06 0.26 16.44
C ALA A 329 -14.71 -0.93 17.36
N VAL A 330 -13.80 -0.74 18.31
CA VAL A 330 -13.48 -1.75 19.34
C VAL A 330 -14.69 -2.02 20.22
N ASP A 331 -15.36 -0.96 20.70
CA ASP A 331 -16.56 -1.11 21.52
C ASP A 331 -17.67 -1.83 20.77
N GLN A 332 -17.88 -1.50 19.49
CA GLN A 332 -18.82 -2.22 18.63
C GLN A 332 -18.42 -3.69 18.48
N ALA A 333 -17.15 -3.99 18.20
CA ALA A 333 -16.67 -5.37 18.05
C ALA A 333 -16.90 -6.22 19.32
N ARG A 334 -16.73 -5.63 20.51
CA ARG A 334 -17.01 -6.29 21.80
C ARG A 334 -18.48 -6.69 21.99
N THR A 335 -19.42 -5.98 21.36
CA THR A 335 -20.84 -6.36 21.39
C THR A 335 -21.16 -7.58 20.52
N GLY A 336 -20.23 -7.97 19.65
CA GLY A 336 -20.38 -9.13 18.76
C GLY A 336 -20.50 -10.45 19.51
N ALA A 337 -21.44 -11.29 19.07
CA ALA A 337 -21.61 -12.62 19.63
C ALA A 337 -20.36 -13.49 19.35
N HIS A 338 -20.03 -14.36 20.30
CA HIS A 338 -19.08 -15.44 20.04
C HIS A 338 -19.68 -16.46 19.05
N PRO A 339 -18.86 -17.08 18.19
CA PRO A 339 -19.32 -18.13 17.28
C PRO A 339 -19.82 -19.34 18.08
N LYS A 340 -20.87 -20.00 17.56
CA LYS A 340 -21.39 -21.24 18.14
C LYS A 340 -20.65 -22.43 17.56
N PHE A 341 -20.31 -23.40 18.40
CA PHE A 341 -19.60 -24.62 17.96
C PHE A 341 -20.32 -25.36 16.80
N ALA A 342 -21.66 -25.40 16.82
CA ALA A 342 -22.44 -26.05 15.76
C ALA A 342 -22.22 -25.43 14.36
N GLU A 343 -21.73 -24.19 14.29
CA GLU A 343 -21.46 -23.48 13.05
C GLU A 343 -20.02 -23.67 12.56
N ALA A 344 -19.19 -24.42 13.30
CA ALA A 344 -17.78 -24.65 12.93
C ALA A 344 -17.63 -25.46 11.63
N SER A 345 -18.60 -26.33 11.31
CA SER A 345 -18.62 -27.11 10.07
C SER A 345 -19.34 -26.41 8.91
N ALA A 346 -19.92 -25.23 9.14
CA ALA A 346 -20.58 -24.48 8.08
C ALA A 346 -19.54 -23.92 7.11
N ASP A 347 -19.93 -23.80 5.83
CA ASP A 347 -19.13 -23.24 4.75
C ASP A 347 -17.85 -24.02 4.38
N VAL A 348 -17.67 -25.24 4.90
CA VAL A 348 -16.60 -26.18 4.45
C VAL A 348 -16.82 -26.61 2.99
N TYR A 349 -18.08 -26.81 2.60
CA TYR A 349 -18.52 -27.06 1.23
C TYR A 349 -19.74 -26.20 0.91
N SER A 350 -19.96 -25.90 -0.37
CA SER A 350 -21.25 -25.36 -0.81
C SER A 350 -22.34 -26.40 -0.59
N THR A 351 -23.53 -25.96 -0.20
CA THR A 351 -24.71 -26.83 -0.03
C THR A 351 -25.35 -27.27 -1.35
N SER A 352 -24.73 -26.93 -2.49
CA SER A 352 -25.22 -27.24 -3.83
C SER A 352 -24.05 -27.61 -4.74
N VAL A 353 -24.23 -28.74 -5.43
CA VAL A 353 -23.38 -29.27 -6.51
C VAL A 353 -23.98 -28.85 -7.85
#